data_AF-T2HPF6-F1
#
_entry.id   AF-T2HPF6-F1
#
_cell.length_a   1.000
_cell.length_b   1.000
_cell.length_c   1.000
_cell.angle_alpha   90.00
_cell.angle_beta   90.00
_cell.angle_gamma   90.00
#
_symmetry.space_group_name_H-M   'P 1'
#
loop_
_entity.id
_entity.type
_entity.pdbx_description
1 polymer ?
#
loop_
_entity_poly.entity_id
_entity_poly.type
_entity_poly.pdbx_seq_one_letter_code
_entity_poly.pdbx_strand_id
1 'polypeptide(L)'
;DKILGALTEEELRKLENELEELDPDNALLPAGLRQRDQTQKPPTGPFRREELMAHLEQQAKDVKDREDLVPFTGKKRGKAWIPKEKPMDPVLESVTLEPELEEALANASDAEL
;
A
#
# COMPACT_ATOMS: atom_id res chain seq x y z
N ASP A 1 -36.46 23.83 -13.06
CA ASP A 1 -36.05 23.57 -14.45
C ASP A 1 -37.23 23.30 -15.37
N LYS A 2 -37.58 24.25 -16.25
CA LYS A 2 -38.61 24.03 -17.29
C LYS A 2 -38.04 23.34 -18.54
N ILE A 3 -36.73 23.48 -18.78
CA ILE A 3 -36.06 22.94 -19.97
C ILE A 3 -35.89 21.43 -19.86
N LEU A 4 -35.38 20.94 -18.72
CA LEU A 4 -35.24 19.49 -18.49
C LEU A 4 -36.58 18.77 -18.40
N GLY A 5 -37.61 19.42 -17.84
CA GLY A 5 -38.96 18.85 -17.74
C GLY A 5 -39.75 18.81 -19.06
N ALA A 6 -39.24 19.43 -20.13
CA ALA A 6 -39.85 19.38 -21.47
C ALA A 6 -39.27 18.27 -22.36
N LEU A 7 -38.20 17.60 -21.92
CA LEU A 7 -37.55 16.52 -22.64
C LEU A 7 -38.29 15.20 -22.44
N THR A 8 -38.26 14.35 -23.46
CA THR A 8 -38.72 12.97 -23.36
C THR A 8 -37.71 12.10 -22.61
N GLU A 9 -38.15 10.95 -22.11
CA GLU A 9 -37.29 10.00 -21.38
C GLU A 9 -36.11 9.53 -22.23
N GLU A 10 -36.31 9.37 -23.54
CA GLU A 10 -35.26 8.99 -24.49
C GLU A 10 -34.21 10.10 -24.66
N GLU A 11 -34.64 11.36 -24.73
CA GLU A 11 -33.74 12.51 -24.85
C GLU A 11 -32.94 12.75 -23.56
N LEU A 12 -33.57 12.58 -22.40
CA LEU A 12 -32.90 12.63 -21.09
C LEU A 12 -31.80 11.57 -21.00
N ARG A 13 -32.11 10.33 -21.39
CA ARG A 13 -31.16 9.22 -21.37
C ARG A 13 -30.00 9.44 -22.34
N LYS A 14 -30.27 10.04 -23.51
CA LYS A 14 -29.22 10.41 -24.46
C LYS A 14 -28.29 11.47 -23.87
N LEU A 15 -28.85 12.47 -23.19
CA LEU A 15 -28.08 13.52 -22.53
C LEU A 15 -27.17 12.95 -21.42
N GLU A 16 -27.68 11.99 -20.64
CA GLU A 16 -26.89 11.27 -19.63
C GLU A 16 -25.70 10.54 -20.25
N ASN A 17 -25.90 9.83 -21.36
CA ASN A 17 -24.80 9.14 -22.05
C ASN A 17 -23.75 10.12 -22.60
N GLU A 18 -24.18 11.24 -23.19
CA GLU A 18 -23.26 12.28 -23.67
C GLU A 18 -22.45 12.88 -22.52
N LEU A 19 -23.06 13.04 -21.34
CA LEU A 19 -22.39 13.51 -20.13
C LEU A 19 -21.28 12.54 -19.66
N GLU A 20 -21.50 11.22 -19.81
CA GLU A 20 -20.52 10.20 -19.44
C GLU A 20 -19.26 10.20 -20.32
N GLU A 21 -19.36 10.68 -21.56
CA GLU A 21 -18.26 10.77 -22.52
C GLU A 21 -17.43 12.06 -22.38
N LEU A 22 -17.93 13.04 -21.62
CA LEU A 22 -17.20 14.28 -21.36
C LEU A 22 -15.99 14.06 -20.44
N ASP A 23 -14.98 14.91 -20.63
CA ASP A 23 -13.79 14.92 -19.80
C ASP A 23 -14.17 15.18 -18.31
N PRO A 24 -13.79 14.29 -17.37
CA PRO A 24 -14.07 14.50 -15.94
C PRO A 24 -13.46 15.80 -15.38
N ASP A 25 -12.45 16.37 -16.03
CA ASP A 25 -11.82 17.63 -15.64
C ASP A 25 -12.48 18.88 -16.28
N ASN A 26 -13.54 18.70 -17.08
CA ASN A 26 -14.26 19.81 -17.70
C ASN A 26 -14.82 20.78 -16.63
N ALA A 27 -14.45 22.05 -16.73
CA ALA A 27 -14.85 23.09 -15.79
C ALA A 27 -16.37 23.34 -15.74
N LEU A 28 -17.10 23.00 -16.81
CA LEU A 28 -18.56 23.13 -16.89
C LEU A 28 -19.32 21.99 -16.21
N LEU A 29 -18.62 20.90 -15.83
CA LEU A 29 -19.19 19.73 -15.15
C LEU A 29 -19.18 19.92 -13.62
N PRO A 30 -20.36 19.94 -12.96
CA PRO A 30 -20.46 19.97 -11.51
C PRO A 30 -19.72 18.79 -10.86
N ALA A 31 -19.08 19.01 -9.71
CA ALA A 31 -18.26 17.99 -9.05
C ALA A 31 -19.00 16.66 -8.81
N GLY A 32 -20.29 16.71 -8.45
CA GLY A 32 -21.11 15.52 -8.23
C GLY A 32 -21.45 14.73 -9.50
N LEU A 33 -21.33 15.34 -10.68
CA LEU A 33 -21.61 14.72 -11.99
C LEU A 33 -20.34 14.25 -12.72
N ARG A 34 -19.15 14.54 -12.17
CA ARG A 34 -17.87 14.02 -12.69
C ARG A 34 -17.69 12.55 -12.38
N GLN A 35 -18.29 12.08 -11.29
CA GLN A 35 -18.29 10.68 -10.93
C GLN A 35 -19.51 10.00 -11.54
N ARG A 36 -19.27 8.96 -12.36
CA ARG A 36 -20.35 8.12 -12.89
C ARG A 36 -21.10 7.45 -11.76
N ASP A 37 -22.40 7.31 -11.92
CA ASP A 37 -23.19 6.52 -10.99
C ASP A 37 -22.71 5.06 -11.05
N GLN A 38 -22.38 4.50 -9.89
CA GLN A 38 -21.81 3.15 -9.79
C GLN A 38 -22.91 2.08 -9.83
N THR A 39 -24.18 2.50 -9.82
CA THR A 39 -25.31 1.59 -9.76
C THR A 39 -26.55 2.19 -10.42
N GLN A 40 -27.26 1.39 -11.22
CA GLN A 40 -28.59 1.74 -11.73
C GLN A 40 -29.70 1.49 -10.68
N LYS A 41 -29.34 0.97 -9.50
CA LYS A 41 -30.31 0.64 -8.45
C LYS A 41 -30.77 1.92 -7.75
N PRO A 42 -32.10 2.10 -7.56
CA PRO A 42 -32.59 3.20 -6.76
C PRO A 42 -32.13 3.07 -5.30
N PRO A 43 -31.99 4.18 -4.56
CA PRO A 43 -31.63 4.14 -3.15
C PRO A 43 -32.69 3.38 -2.35
N THR A 44 -32.26 2.47 -1.49
CA THR A 44 -33.16 1.57 -0.73
C THR A 44 -33.66 2.17 0.59
N GLY A 45 -33.72 3.50 0.70
CA GLY A 45 -34.06 4.21 1.94
C GLY A 45 -32.88 4.35 2.91
N PRO A 46 -33.12 4.51 4.23
CA PRO A 46 -32.06 4.69 5.21
C PRO A 46 -31.17 3.46 5.33
N PHE A 47 -29.94 3.67 5.80
CA PHE A 47 -28.96 2.60 5.95
C PHE A 47 -29.43 1.52 6.95
N ARG A 48 -29.54 0.27 6.48
CA ARG A 48 -29.91 -0.91 7.27
C ARG A 48 -28.68 -1.78 7.55
N ARG A 49 -28.03 -1.52 8.69
CA ARG A 49 -26.77 -2.20 9.06
C ARG A 49 -26.92 -3.71 9.19
N GLU A 50 -27.99 -4.21 9.81
CA GLU A 50 -28.19 -5.63 10.08
C GLU A 50 -28.29 -6.45 8.80
N GLU A 51 -29.06 -5.97 7.82
CA GLU A 51 -29.19 -6.62 6.51
C GLU A 51 -27.86 -6.67 5.75
N LEU A 52 -27.09 -5.57 5.79
CA LEU A 52 -25.77 -5.53 5.18
C LEU A 52 -24.83 -6.57 5.83
N MET A 53 -24.81 -6.63 7.16
CA MET A 53 -23.97 -7.60 7.87
C MET A 53 -24.38 -9.04 7.53
N ALA A 54 -25.67 -9.35 7.53
CA ALA A 54 -26.16 -10.68 7.16
C ALA A 54 -25.78 -11.06 5.72
N HIS A 55 -25.85 -10.12 4.78
CA HIS A 55 -25.42 -10.34 3.40
C HIS A 55 -23.91 -10.63 3.30
N LEU A 56 -23.08 -9.83 3.98
CA LEU A 56 -21.63 -10.02 3.99
C LEU A 56 -21.22 -11.34 4.64
N GLU A 57 -21.88 -11.73 5.74
CA GLU A 57 -21.65 -13.02 6.38
C GLU A 57 -22.01 -14.20 5.46
N GLN A 58 -23.14 -14.11 4.76
CA GLN A 58 -23.54 -15.14 3.80
C GLN A 58 -22.53 -15.22 2.66
N GLN A 59 -22.15 -14.08 2.09
CA GLN A 59 -21.15 -14.02 1.03
C GLN A 59 -19.83 -14.64 1.47
N ALA A 60 -19.35 -14.32 2.68
CA ALA A 60 -18.12 -14.88 3.23
C ALA A 60 -18.19 -16.41 3.43
N LYS A 61 -19.35 -16.95 3.85
CA LYS A 61 -19.57 -18.40 3.99
C LYS A 61 -19.59 -19.13 2.63
N ASP A 62 -20.04 -18.45 1.59
CA ASP A 62 -20.16 -19.03 0.24
C ASP A 62 -18.84 -19.00 -0.54
N VAL A 63 -17.85 -18.19 -0.11
CA VAL A 63 -16.51 -18.19 -0.71
C VAL A 63 -15.82 -19.52 -0.38
N LYS A 64 -15.55 -20.31 -1.42
CA LYS A 64 -14.79 -21.56 -1.31
C LYS A 64 -13.28 -21.30 -1.34
N ASP A 65 -12.55 -22.12 -0.59
CA ASP A 65 -11.10 -22.14 -0.64
C ASP A 65 -10.58 -22.57 -2.01
N ARG A 66 -9.42 -22.04 -2.39
CA ARG A 66 -8.73 -22.42 -3.61
C ARG A 66 -7.98 -23.73 -3.42
N GLU A 67 -8.36 -24.76 -4.16
CA GLU A 67 -7.75 -26.10 -4.08
C GLU A 67 -6.37 -26.19 -4.78
N ASP A 68 -6.05 -25.22 -5.63
CA ASP A 68 -4.82 -25.19 -6.46
C ASP A 68 -3.61 -24.54 -5.75
N LEU A 69 -3.74 -24.18 -4.48
CA LEU A 69 -2.67 -23.52 -3.73
C LEU A 69 -1.57 -24.51 -3.33
N VAL A 70 -0.34 -24.24 -3.78
CA VAL A 70 0.84 -24.94 -3.29
C VAL A 70 1.07 -24.55 -1.82
N PRO A 71 1.07 -25.50 -0.87
CA PRO A 71 1.19 -25.18 0.55
C PRO A 71 2.56 -24.54 0.84
N PHE A 72 2.57 -23.54 1.72
CA PHE A 72 3.81 -22.96 2.20
C PHE A 72 4.59 -23.99 3.04
N THR A 73 5.75 -24.40 2.55
CA THR A 73 6.54 -25.48 3.17
C THR A 73 7.64 -24.98 4.13
N GLY A 74 7.84 -23.66 4.25
CA GLY A 74 8.93 -23.08 5.06
C GLY A 74 10.35 -23.41 4.59
N LYS A 75 10.50 -24.12 3.46
CA LYS A 75 11.81 -24.52 2.91
C LYS A 75 12.53 -23.31 2.33
N LYS A 76 13.66 -22.93 2.93
CA LYS A 76 14.57 -21.92 2.38
C LYS A 76 15.27 -22.51 1.15
N ARG A 77 14.88 -22.07 -0.06
CA ARG A 77 15.49 -22.51 -1.33
C ARG A 77 16.80 -21.77 -1.65
N GLY A 78 17.01 -20.59 -1.07
CA GLY A 78 18.22 -19.79 -1.25
C GLY A 78 19.33 -20.19 -0.28
N LYS A 79 20.57 -19.87 -0.64
CA LYS A 79 21.70 -19.95 0.29
C LYS A 79 21.56 -18.85 1.35
N ALA A 80 21.79 -19.20 2.61
CA ALA A 80 21.90 -18.20 3.66
C ALA A 80 23.11 -17.31 3.35
N TRP A 81 22.92 -15.99 3.41
CA TRP A 81 24.02 -15.05 3.28
C TRP A 81 24.95 -15.20 4.48
N ILE A 82 26.26 -15.29 4.22
CA ILE A 82 27.30 -15.38 5.24
C ILE A 82 28.07 -14.05 5.19
N PRO A 83 28.22 -13.33 6.32
CA PRO A 83 29.04 -12.13 6.37
C PRO A 83 30.46 -12.42 5.88
N LYS A 84 31.00 -11.55 5.02
CA LYS A 84 32.39 -11.65 4.63
C LYS A 84 33.26 -11.18 5.79
N GLU A 85 34.21 -12.00 6.22
CA GLU A 85 35.29 -11.54 7.08
C GLU A 85 36.06 -10.47 6.31
N LYS A 86 36.12 -9.26 6.86
CA LYS A 86 37.05 -8.25 6.36
C LYS A 86 38.45 -8.73 6.74
N PRO A 87 39.42 -8.82 5.81
CA PRO A 87 40.79 -9.08 6.22
C PRO A 87 41.18 -7.98 7.20
N MET A 88 41.51 -8.37 8.43
CA MET A 88 42.15 -7.47 9.38
C MET A 88 43.53 -7.16 8.80
N ASP A 89 43.84 -5.88 8.58
CA ASP A 89 45.13 -5.49 8.02
C ASP A 89 46.24 -6.07 8.91
N PRO A 90 47.19 -6.86 8.37
CA PRO A 90 48.27 -7.46 9.16
C PRO A 90 49.16 -6.41 9.83
N VAL A 91 49.10 -5.16 9.37
CA VAL A 91 49.76 -4.00 9.97
C VAL A 91 49.24 -3.70 11.38
N LEU A 92 47.98 -4.02 11.70
CA LEU A 92 47.42 -3.84 13.04
C LEU A 92 47.87 -4.90 14.05
N GLU A 93 48.29 -6.08 13.59
CA GLU A 93 48.70 -7.19 14.47
C GLU A 93 50.14 -7.01 14.98
N SER A 94 50.97 -6.24 14.27
CA SER A 94 52.39 -6.05 14.58
C SER A 94 52.77 -4.65 15.09
N VAL A 95 51.82 -3.84 15.57
CA VAL A 95 52.15 -2.55 16.20
C VAL A 95 52.64 -2.81 17.63
N THR A 96 53.90 -3.20 17.76
CA THR A 96 54.65 -3.14 19.02
C THR A 96 55.23 -1.74 19.13
N LEU A 97 54.89 -0.98 20.18
CA LEU A 97 55.47 0.35 20.37
C LEU A 97 56.88 0.19 20.95
N GLU A 98 57.71 1.23 20.81
CA GLU A 98 58.98 1.26 21.53
C GLU A 98 58.71 1.21 23.05
N PRO A 99 59.52 0.51 23.85
CA PRO A 99 59.23 0.27 25.27
C PRO A 99 59.01 1.57 26.07
N GLU A 100 59.67 2.66 25.69
CA GLU A 100 59.47 3.99 26.29
C GLU A 100 58.07 4.56 26.00
N LEU A 101 57.53 4.31 24.80
CA LEU A 101 56.19 4.74 24.39
C LEU A 101 55.10 3.85 25.00
N GLU A 102 55.36 2.55 25.17
CA GLU A 102 54.44 1.65 25.90
C GLU A 102 54.32 2.07 27.36
N GLU A 103 55.44 2.37 28.02
CA GLU A 103 55.46 2.84 29.41
C GLU A 103 54.79 4.20 29.57
N ALA A 104 55.03 5.13 28.63
CA ALA A 104 54.36 6.43 28.62
C ALA A 104 52.84 6.29 28.42
N LEU A 105 52.39 5.42 27.51
CA LEU A 105 50.96 5.18 27.30
C LEU A 105 50.30 4.47 28.49
N ALA A 106 50.97 3.51 29.12
CA ALA A 106 50.44 2.76 30.25
C ALA A 106 50.35 3.60 31.54
N ASN A 107 51.27 4.57 31.70
CA ASN A 107 51.28 5.49 32.85
C ASN A 107 50.54 6.81 32.57
N ALA A 108 50.14 7.08 31.32
CA ALA A 108 49.34 8.26 30.98
C ALA A 108 48.02 8.22 31.77
N SER A 109 47.80 9.26 32.58
CA SER A 109 46.54 9.48 33.28
C SER A 109 45.70 10.52 32.52
N ASP A 110 44.37 10.50 32.69
CA ASP A 110 43.44 11.47 32.07
C ASP A 110 43.73 12.94 32.41
N ALA A 111 44.65 13.24 33.33
CA ALA A 111 45.08 14.60 33.64
C ALA A 111 46.14 15.17 32.67
N GLU A 112 46.76 14.33 31.83
CA GLU A 112 47.85 14.71 30.91
C GLU A 112 47.51 14.53 29.40
N LEU A 113 46.26 14.17 29.09
CA LEU A 113 45.69 14.10 27.73
C LEU A 113 45.02 15.44 27.34
#